data_AF-A0A1I7TBD0-F1
#
_entry.id   AF-A0A1I7TBD0-F1
#
_cell.length_a   1.000
_cell.length_b   1.000
_cell.length_c   1.000
_cell.angle_alpha   90.00
_cell.angle_beta   90.00
_cell.angle_gamma   90.00
#
_symmetry.space_group_name_H-M   'P 1'
#
loop_
_entity.id
_entity.type
_entity.pdbx_description
1 polymer ?
#
loop_
_entity_poly.entity_id
_entity_poly.type
_entity_poly.pdbx_seq_one_letter_code
_entity_poly.pdbx_strand_id
1 'polypeptide(L)'
;MADRDSFSSRPATSSSFKKEGTPVNTVQYAMSTSDESISQFTLPNYVELPQSFQQRSTANVPKKVRGDLDLSGPELMPFLFKAADKLYSIKDKQAKAEGIKKRFYQLQAMFNQEKIADNFIRSLNYVVDSIEYENYQQAWEHYNRFVQSIPEESARNWRWLSSLKMLISELKGAQRIGSAGSHFRNPTQN
;
A
#
# COMPACT_ATOMS: atom_id res chain seq x y z
N MET A 1 43.41 11.43 -28.25
CA MET A 1 42.70 10.14 -28.25
C MET A 1 43.59 9.11 -27.61
N ALA A 2 43.14 8.49 -26.51
CA ALA A 2 43.75 7.31 -25.93
C ALA A 2 42.64 6.50 -25.25
N ASP A 3 42.26 5.41 -25.91
CA ASP A 3 41.31 4.41 -25.45
C ASP A 3 41.89 3.57 -24.31
N ARG A 4 41.10 3.34 -23.26
CA ARG A 4 41.30 2.26 -22.28
C ARG A 4 39.95 1.74 -21.80
N ASP A 5 39.38 0.82 -22.56
CA ASP A 5 38.36 -0.11 -22.08
C ASP A 5 38.99 -1.09 -21.07
N SER A 6 38.39 -1.20 -19.89
CA SER A 6 38.67 -2.28 -18.93
C SER A 6 37.42 -3.13 -18.77
N PHE A 7 37.40 -4.24 -19.52
CA PHE A 7 36.43 -5.31 -19.35
C PHE A 7 36.78 -6.13 -18.10
N SER A 8 35.88 -6.19 -17.14
CA SER A 8 35.95 -7.10 -15.99
C SER A 8 35.12 -8.35 -16.29
N SER A 9 35.80 -9.45 -16.60
CA SER A 9 35.22 -10.77 -16.84
C SER A 9 34.82 -11.45 -15.52
N ARG A 10 33.58 -11.90 -15.41
CA ARG A 10 33.12 -12.82 -14.34
C ARG A 10 32.99 -14.24 -14.92
N PRO A 11 33.56 -15.28 -14.30
CA PRO A 11 33.37 -16.65 -14.75
C PRO A 11 32.02 -17.23 -14.31
N ALA A 12 31.35 -17.91 -15.24
CA ALA A 12 30.20 -18.76 -15.01
C ALA A 12 30.65 -20.17 -14.63
N THR A 13 30.03 -20.78 -13.61
CA THR A 13 30.20 -22.21 -13.34
C THR A 13 28.83 -22.90 -13.38
N SER A 14 28.58 -23.59 -14.50
CA SER A 14 27.56 -24.62 -14.62
C SER A 14 28.11 -25.93 -14.05
N SER A 15 27.40 -26.58 -13.14
CA SER A 15 27.71 -27.95 -12.72
C SER A 15 26.48 -28.84 -12.92
N SER A 16 26.63 -29.76 -13.86
CA SER A 16 25.67 -30.79 -14.26
C SER A 16 26.02 -32.07 -13.52
N PHE A 17 25.15 -32.57 -12.65
CA PHE A 17 25.39 -33.81 -11.90
C PHE A 17 24.80 -35.01 -12.66
N LYS A 18 25.67 -35.98 -13.01
CA LYS A 18 25.32 -37.27 -13.61
C LYS A 18 25.27 -38.38 -12.54
N LYS A 19 24.44 -39.37 -12.83
CA LYS A 19 23.92 -40.46 -11.98
C LYS A 19 24.69 -41.78 -12.25
N GLU A 20 25.06 -42.52 -11.21
CA GLU A 20 25.51 -43.95 -11.16
C GLU A 20 25.90 -44.25 -9.69
N GLY A 21 25.68 -45.39 -9.01
CA GLY A 21 25.03 -46.68 -9.20
C GLY A 21 25.18 -47.54 -7.91
N THR A 22 24.12 -48.29 -7.56
CA THR A 22 23.88 -49.56 -6.78
C THR A 22 24.97 -50.18 -5.83
N PRO A 23 24.64 -50.97 -4.75
CA PRO A 23 23.87 -52.24 -4.78
C PRO A 23 22.85 -52.48 -3.62
N VAL A 24 21.66 -53.00 -3.93
CA VAL A 24 21.12 -54.37 -3.67
C VAL A 24 21.12 -54.86 -2.22
N ASN A 25 19.92 -55.07 -1.64
CA ASN A 25 19.67 -56.28 -0.88
C ASN A 25 18.27 -56.83 -1.20
N THR A 26 18.25 -58.10 -1.54
CA THR A 26 17.18 -58.85 -2.21
C THR A 26 16.41 -59.65 -1.18
N VAL A 27 15.07 -59.54 -1.13
CA VAL A 27 14.21 -60.69 -0.78
C VAL A 27 12.91 -60.65 -1.60
N GLN A 28 12.90 -61.52 -2.62
CA GLN A 28 11.85 -62.44 -3.08
C GLN A 28 10.43 -61.96 -3.48
N TYR A 29 10.02 -62.55 -4.59
CA TYR A 29 8.89 -62.25 -5.48
C TYR A 29 7.53 -62.73 -4.98
N ALA A 30 6.47 -61.99 -5.31
CA ALA A 30 5.21 -62.55 -5.81
C ALA A 30 4.45 -61.50 -6.63
N MET A 31 4.08 -61.85 -7.86
CA MET A 31 3.23 -61.06 -8.75
C MET A 31 1.78 -61.03 -8.26
N SER A 32 1.12 -59.86 -8.32
CA SER A 32 -0.22 -59.74 -8.89
C SER A 32 -0.59 -58.28 -9.13
N THR A 33 -1.44 -58.08 -10.14
CA THR A 33 -1.68 -56.87 -10.92
C THR A 33 -2.73 -55.91 -10.32
N SER A 34 -2.56 -54.63 -10.70
CA SER A 34 -3.54 -53.52 -10.72
C SER A 34 -4.15 -53.08 -9.39
N ASP A 35 -3.52 -52.08 -8.78
CA ASP A 35 -4.18 -51.14 -7.88
C ASP A 35 -3.77 -49.72 -8.29
N GLU A 36 -4.74 -48.93 -8.76
CA GLU A 36 -4.56 -47.54 -9.17
C GLU A 36 -4.58 -46.69 -7.89
N SER A 37 -3.50 -46.77 -7.12
CA SER A 37 -3.34 -46.01 -5.89
C SER A 37 -2.86 -44.59 -6.23
N ILE A 38 -3.79 -43.65 -6.14
CA ILE A 38 -3.57 -42.20 -6.18
C ILE A 38 -2.38 -41.87 -5.27
N SER A 39 -1.29 -41.40 -5.88
CA SER A 39 -0.09 -40.95 -5.17
C SER A 39 -0.48 -39.74 -4.31
N GLN A 40 -0.57 -39.97 -3.00
CA GLN A 40 -0.89 -38.96 -2.01
C GLN A 40 0.31 -38.02 -1.86
N PHE A 41 0.37 -37.01 -2.72
CA PHE A 41 1.36 -35.93 -2.64
C PHE A 41 0.89 -34.91 -1.60
N THR A 42 1.27 -35.10 -0.35
CA THR A 42 0.97 -34.13 0.72
C THR A 42 2.08 -33.08 0.76
N LEU A 43 1.76 -31.84 0.38
CA LEU A 43 2.69 -30.70 0.44
C LEU A 43 3.09 -30.42 1.91
N PRO A 44 4.36 -30.08 2.19
CA PRO A 44 4.80 -29.74 3.54
C PRO A 44 4.22 -28.38 3.95
N ASN A 45 3.46 -28.38 5.06
CA ASN A 45 3.02 -27.22 5.84
C ASN A 45 2.71 -25.94 5.04
N TYR A 46 1.50 -25.86 4.48
CA TYR A 46 0.91 -24.58 4.16
C TYR A 46 0.58 -23.87 5.48
N VAL A 47 1.40 -22.90 5.87
CA VAL A 47 0.98 -21.92 6.88
C VAL A 47 -0.02 -21.02 6.18
N GLU A 48 -1.31 -21.22 6.46
CA GLU A 48 -2.33 -20.25 6.09
C GLU A 48 -1.92 -18.90 6.70
N LEU A 49 -1.55 -17.94 5.85
CA LEU A 49 -1.48 -16.55 6.28
C LEU A 49 -2.86 -16.20 6.84
N PRO A 50 -2.96 -15.62 8.04
CA PRO A 50 -4.26 -15.23 8.57
C PRO A 50 -4.94 -14.33 7.54
N GLN A 51 -6.10 -14.77 7.04
CA GLN A 51 -7.02 -13.96 6.27
C GLN A 51 -7.63 -12.91 7.20
N SER A 52 -6.82 -11.93 7.58
CA SER A 52 -7.26 -10.75 8.33
C SER A 52 -6.77 -9.48 7.67
N PHE A 53 -6.76 -9.45 6.34
CA PHE A 53 -7.25 -8.26 5.64
C PHE A 53 -8.77 -8.36 5.58
N GLN A 54 -9.41 -8.33 6.75
CA GLN A 54 -10.81 -7.97 6.79
C GLN A 54 -10.90 -6.56 6.23
N GLN A 55 -11.40 -6.47 5.00
CA GLN A 55 -11.98 -5.29 4.43
C GLN A 55 -12.96 -4.74 5.48
N ARG A 56 -12.48 -3.83 6.33
CA ARG A 56 -13.32 -3.17 7.32
C ARG A 56 -14.41 -2.50 6.51
N SER A 57 -15.63 -2.98 6.68
CA SER A 57 -16.82 -2.37 6.12
C SER A 57 -16.76 -0.87 6.43
N THR A 58 -16.76 -0.05 5.39
CA THR A 58 -16.81 1.41 5.47
C THR A 58 -18.12 1.93 6.07
N ALA A 59 -18.99 1.02 6.53
CA ALA A 59 -20.37 1.26 6.91
C ALA A 59 -20.55 2.13 8.18
N ASN A 60 -19.50 2.32 8.99
CA ASN A 60 -19.60 3.08 10.24
C ASN A 60 -18.50 4.15 10.41
N VAL A 61 -17.86 4.62 9.33
CA VAL A 61 -16.96 5.77 9.48
C VAL A 61 -17.80 7.02 9.71
N PRO A 62 -17.58 7.77 10.81
CA PRO A 62 -18.29 9.03 11.06
C PRO A 62 -18.20 9.95 9.84
N LYS A 63 -19.25 10.74 9.60
CA LYS A 63 -19.21 11.81 8.60
C LYS A 63 -18.74 13.09 9.28
N LYS A 64 -17.71 13.73 8.75
CA LYS A 64 -17.20 14.98 9.32
C LYS A 64 -18.20 16.09 9.07
N VAL A 65 -18.50 16.92 10.07
CA VAL A 65 -19.27 18.15 9.84
C VAL A 65 -18.38 19.18 9.15
N ARG A 66 -18.89 19.84 8.11
CA ARG A 66 -18.08 20.78 7.31
C ARG A 66 -17.66 21.96 8.18
N GLY A 67 -16.36 22.25 8.20
CA GLY A 67 -15.82 23.34 9.01
C GLY A 67 -15.80 23.07 10.52
N ASP A 68 -16.13 21.86 10.97
CA ASP A 68 -15.84 21.42 12.33
C ASP A 68 -14.33 21.20 12.49
N LEU A 69 -13.67 22.01 13.31
CA LEU A 69 -12.21 22.01 13.46
C LEU A 69 -11.78 21.66 14.88
N ASP A 70 -12.74 21.23 15.71
CA ASP A 70 -12.52 20.93 17.12
C ASP A 70 -12.28 19.42 17.36
N LEU A 71 -12.12 18.64 16.29
CA LEU A 71 -11.78 17.22 16.39
C LEU A 71 -10.36 17.05 16.94
N SER A 72 -10.24 16.15 17.92
CA SER A 72 -8.97 15.70 18.46
C SER A 72 -8.19 14.85 17.45
N GLY A 73 -6.89 14.68 17.71
CA GLY A 73 -6.02 13.83 16.88
C GLY A 73 -6.58 12.42 16.63
N PRO A 74 -7.00 11.66 17.66
CA PRO A 74 -7.61 10.35 17.48
C PRO A 74 -8.89 10.37 16.65
N GLU A 75 -9.73 11.40 16.78
CA GLU A 75 -10.96 11.56 16.00
C GLU A 75 -10.71 11.87 14.52
N LEU A 76 -9.52 12.40 14.17
CA LEU A 76 -9.12 12.60 12.78
C LEU A 76 -8.76 11.29 12.06
N MET A 77 -8.33 10.27 12.80
CA MET A 77 -7.76 9.05 12.20
C MET A 77 -8.74 8.28 11.31
N PRO A 78 -10.02 8.08 11.68
CA PRO A 78 -11.00 7.40 10.81
C PRO A 78 -11.13 8.05 9.43
N PHE A 79 -11.09 9.38 9.34
CA PHE A 79 -11.17 10.10 8.07
C PHE A 79 -9.94 9.90 7.19
N LEU A 80 -8.75 9.92 7.81
CA LEU A 80 -7.50 9.64 7.11
C LEU A 80 -7.44 8.20 6.59
N PHE A 81 -7.87 7.23 7.40
CA PHE A 81 -7.95 5.83 6.96
C PHE A 81 -8.98 5.62 5.85
N LYS A 82 -10.17 6.23 5.96
CA LYS A 82 -11.19 6.22 4.90
C LYS A 82 -10.65 6.80 3.59
N ALA A 83 -9.91 7.89 3.64
CA ALA A 83 -9.27 8.47 2.45
C ALA A 83 -8.19 7.53 1.85
N ALA A 84 -7.42 6.84 2.70
CA ALA A 84 -6.47 5.82 2.25
C ALA A 84 -7.16 4.57 1.67
N ASP A 85 -8.32 4.17 2.20
CA ASP A 85 -9.17 3.11 1.64
C ASP A 85 -9.74 3.51 0.28
N LYS A 86 -10.15 4.77 0.12
CA LYS A 86 -10.52 5.32 -1.20
C LYS A 86 -9.35 5.25 -2.19
N LEU A 87 -8.13 5.52 -1.75
CA LEU A 87 -6.96 5.34 -2.61
C LEU A 87 -6.71 3.86 -2.93
N TYR A 88 -6.92 2.96 -1.97
CA TYR A 88 -6.74 1.52 -2.14
C TYR A 88 -7.68 0.93 -3.21
N SER A 89 -8.90 1.46 -3.34
CA SER A 89 -9.86 0.98 -4.35
C SER A 89 -9.50 1.39 -5.78
N ILE A 90 -8.53 2.29 -5.97
CA ILE A 90 -8.06 2.70 -7.30
C ILE A 90 -7.05 1.67 -7.82
N LYS A 91 -7.23 1.26 -9.07
CA LYS A 91 -6.34 0.32 -9.77
C LYS A 91 -4.88 0.80 -9.71
N ASP A 92 -3.95 -0.12 -9.42
CA ASP A 92 -2.51 0.10 -9.34
C ASP A 92 -2.04 1.05 -8.20
N LYS A 93 -2.89 1.31 -7.19
CA LYS A 93 -2.57 2.16 -6.02
C LYS A 93 -2.52 1.41 -4.69
N GLN A 94 -2.85 0.12 -4.66
CA GLN A 94 -2.97 -0.70 -3.44
C GLN A 94 -1.69 -0.66 -2.59
N ALA A 95 -0.52 -0.89 -3.20
CA ALA A 95 0.75 -0.89 -2.49
C ALA A 95 1.08 0.48 -1.85
N LYS A 96 0.73 1.59 -2.54
CA LYS A 96 0.91 2.94 -2.02
C LYS A 96 -0.05 3.21 -0.85
N ALA A 97 -1.32 2.82 -0.99
CA ALA A 97 -2.32 2.96 0.06
C ALA A 97 -1.92 2.20 1.33
N GLU A 98 -1.42 0.96 1.20
CA GLU A 98 -0.90 0.18 2.34
C GLU A 98 0.29 0.87 3.01
N GLY A 99 1.24 1.41 2.23
CA GLY A 99 2.36 2.19 2.76
C GLY A 99 1.91 3.44 3.53
N ILE A 100 0.87 4.13 3.04
CA ILE A 100 0.25 5.29 3.71
C ILE A 100 -0.39 4.87 5.03
N LYS A 101 -1.21 3.81 5.03
CA LYS A 101 -1.87 3.30 6.24
C LYS A 101 -0.85 2.96 7.35
N LYS A 102 0.27 2.30 7.00
CA LYS A 102 1.35 2.02 7.95
C LYS A 102 1.90 3.28 8.63
N ARG A 103 2.04 4.38 7.89
CA ARG A 103 2.49 5.68 8.43
C ARG A 103 1.39 6.38 9.23
N PHE A 104 0.12 6.19 8.89
CA PHE A 104 -1.00 6.68 9.69
C PHE A 104 -1.15 5.99 11.04
N TYR A 105 -0.80 4.71 11.15
CA TYR A 105 -0.68 4.08 12.49
C TYR A 105 0.43 4.73 13.35
N GLN A 106 1.53 5.20 12.73
CA GLN A 106 2.56 5.97 13.46
C GLN A 106 2.02 7.32 13.94
N LEU A 107 1.25 8.02 13.10
CA LEU A 107 0.57 9.25 13.47
C LEU A 107 -0.42 9.02 14.62
N GLN A 108 -1.24 7.96 14.55
CA GLN A 108 -2.17 7.60 15.62
C GLN A 108 -1.45 7.35 16.95
N ALA A 109 -0.32 6.64 16.93
CA ALA A 109 0.49 6.44 18.12
C ALA A 109 1.04 7.76 18.70
N MET A 110 1.40 8.72 17.85
CA MET A 110 1.82 10.04 18.30
C MET A 110 0.68 10.84 18.94
N PHE A 111 -0.55 10.77 18.41
CA PHE A 111 -1.72 11.39 19.03
C PHE A 111 -2.02 10.78 20.40
N ASN A 112 -2.00 9.45 20.50
CA ASN A 112 -2.24 8.76 21.78
C ASN A 112 -1.15 9.03 22.83
N GLN A 113 0.02 9.48 22.41
CA GLN A 113 1.14 9.88 23.28
C GLN A 113 1.21 11.40 23.48
N GLU A 114 0.22 12.16 23.00
CA GLU A 114 0.16 13.63 23.10
C GLU A 114 1.43 14.33 22.56
N LYS A 115 2.08 13.72 21.56
CA LYS A 115 3.33 14.23 20.96
C LYS A 115 3.12 15.30 19.90
N ILE A 116 1.87 15.65 19.61
CA ILE A 116 1.49 16.62 18.59
C ILE A 116 0.68 17.71 19.27
N ALA A 117 1.18 18.94 19.22
CA ALA A 117 0.53 20.09 19.82
C ALA A 117 -0.80 20.44 19.14
N ASP A 118 -1.74 21.02 19.90
CA ASP A 118 -3.11 21.30 19.46
C ASP A 118 -3.20 22.22 18.23
N ASN A 119 -2.27 23.18 18.11
CA ASN A 119 -2.20 24.06 16.95
C ASN A 119 -1.93 23.26 15.65
N PHE A 120 -1.17 22.18 15.72
CA PHE A 120 -0.93 21.28 14.59
C PHE A 120 -2.13 20.37 14.33
N ILE A 121 -2.83 19.92 15.37
CA ILE A 121 -4.09 19.15 15.25
C ILE A 121 -5.15 20.00 14.54
N ARG A 122 -5.31 21.27 14.95
CA ARG A 122 -6.23 22.21 14.31
C ARG A 122 -5.85 22.50 12.85
N SER A 123 -4.56 22.59 12.55
CA SER A 123 -4.09 22.76 11.15
C SER A 123 -4.38 21.52 10.30
N LEU A 124 -4.17 20.33 10.86
CA LEU A 124 -4.49 19.06 10.19
C LEU A 124 -6.00 18.90 9.95
N ASN A 125 -6.85 19.38 10.86
CA ASN A 125 -8.30 19.40 10.71
C ASN A 125 -8.74 20.05 9.39
N TYR A 126 -8.14 21.18 8.98
CA TYR A 126 -8.43 21.82 7.68
C TYR A 126 -8.06 20.94 6.49
N VAL A 127 -6.94 20.23 6.57
CA VAL A 127 -6.50 19.29 5.54
C VAL A 127 -7.49 18.13 5.43
N VAL A 128 -7.86 17.54 6.56
CA VAL A 128 -8.82 16.44 6.63
C VAL A 128 -10.21 16.85 6.15
N ASP A 129 -10.68 18.04 6.52
CA ASP A 129 -11.95 18.60 6.01
C ASP A 129 -11.95 18.66 4.49
N SER A 130 -10.89 19.22 3.92
CA SER A 130 -10.76 19.34 2.46
C SER A 130 -10.68 17.98 1.76
N ILE A 131 -10.04 16.98 2.37
CA ILE A 131 -9.98 15.61 1.83
C ILE A 131 -11.35 14.94 1.87
N GLU A 132 -12.08 15.04 3.00
CA GLU A 132 -13.39 14.43 3.20
C GLU A 132 -14.43 14.98 2.22
N TYR A 133 -14.33 16.27 1.88
CA TYR A 133 -15.18 16.93 0.86
C TYR A 133 -14.57 16.92 -0.55
N GLU A 134 -13.54 16.11 -0.78
CA GLU A 134 -12.90 15.89 -2.09
C GLU A 134 -12.37 17.17 -2.78
N ASN A 135 -12.12 18.23 -2.01
CA ASN A 135 -11.47 19.45 -2.49
C ASN A 135 -9.95 19.31 -2.39
N TYR A 136 -9.37 18.46 -3.25
CA TYR A 136 -7.94 18.12 -3.16
C TYR A 136 -6.99 19.28 -3.51
N GLN A 137 -7.46 20.29 -4.24
CA GLN A 137 -6.69 21.52 -4.45
C GLN A 137 -6.56 22.31 -3.14
N GLN A 138 -7.67 22.51 -2.44
CA GLN A 138 -7.69 23.18 -1.14
C GLN A 138 -6.92 22.37 -0.09
N ALA A 139 -7.05 21.04 -0.09
CA ALA A 139 -6.28 20.15 0.79
C ALA A 139 -4.77 20.33 0.60
N TRP A 140 -4.31 20.49 -0.65
CA TRP A 140 -2.91 20.75 -0.96
C TRP A 140 -2.41 22.08 -0.41
N GLU A 141 -3.22 23.14 -0.53
CA GLU A 141 -2.90 24.46 0.00
C GLU A 141 -2.82 24.47 1.52
N HIS A 142 -3.79 23.85 2.21
CA HIS A 142 -3.75 23.67 3.66
C HIS A 142 -2.55 22.83 4.09
N TYR A 143 -2.22 21.76 3.37
CA TYR A 143 -1.04 20.94 3.65
C TYR A 143 0.26 21.75 3.56
N ASN A 144 0.43 22.58 2.51
CA ASN A 144 1.64 23.38 2.37
C ASN A 144 1.80 24.40 3.50
N ARG A 145 0.72 25.09 3.89
CA ARG A 145 0.72 26.01 5.03
C ARG A 145 1.02 25.28 6.34
N PHE A 146 0.41 24.11 6.54
CA PHE A 146 0.63 23.27 7.70
C PHE A 146 2.11 22.88 7.84
N VAL A 147 2.72 22.35 6.78
CA VAL A 147 4.13 21.93 6.83
C VAL A 147 5.08 23.10 7.07
N GLN A 148 4.81 24.29 6.51
CA GLN A 148 5.60 25.49 6.77
C GLN A 148 5.57 25.95 8.24
N SER A 149 4.53 25.57 8.99
CA SER A 149 4.42 25.89 10.42
C SER A 149 5.18 24.91 11.33
N ILE A 150 5.64 23.78 10.80
CA ILE A 150 6.33 22.74 11.58
C ILE A 150 7.82 23.03 11.61
N PRO A 151 8.48 23.06 12.79
CA PRO A 151 9.93 23.17 12.88
C PRO A 151 10.64 22.09 12.07
N GLU A 152 11.72 22.45 11.37
CA GLU A 152 12.40 21.55 10.43
C GLU A 152 12.87 20.24 11.10
N GLU A 153 13.35 20.32 12.34
CA GLU A 153 13.78 19.16 13.13
C GLU A 153 12.64 18.16 13.38
N SER A 154 11.43 18.67 13.66
CA SER A 154 10.23 17.83 13.82
C SER A 154 9.81 17.23 12.48
N ALA A 155 9.81 18.03 11.41
CA ALA A 155 9.40 17.61 10.08
C ALA A 155 10.26 16.45 9.54
N ARG A 156 11.58 16.45 9.79
CA ARG A 156 12.48 15.36 9.38
C ARG A 156 12.13 14.01 10.03
N ASN A 157 11.61 14.04 11.25
CA ASN A 157 11.24 12.84 12.01
C ASN A 157 9.82 12.34 11.68
N TRP A 158 8.96 13.23 11.18
CA TRP A 158 7.54 12.95 10.94
C TRP A 158 7.29 12.40 9.54
N ARG A 159 7.67 11.15 9.32
CA ARG A 159 7.51 10.46 8.02
C ARG A 159 6.06 10.36 7.53
N TRP A 160 5.08 10.51 8.41
CA TRP A 160 3.66 10.55 8.06
C TRP A 160 3.27 11.79 7.24
N LEU A 161 4.02 12.90 7.34
CA LEU A 161 3.81 14.10 6.53
C LEU A 161 3.96 13.80 5.03
N SER A 162 4.98 13.01 4.67
CA SER A 162 5.20 12.56 3.29
C SER A 162 4.07 11.65 2.80
N SER A 163 3.52 10.80 3.67
CA SER A 163 2.37 9.95 3.33
C SER A 163 1.10 10.76 3.12
N LEU A 164 0.86 11.79 3.92
CA LEU A 164 -0.26 12.71 3.73
C LEU A 164 -0.15 13.47 2.40
N LYS A 165 1.05 13.98 2.08
CA LYS A 165 1.34 14.60 0.77
C LYS A 165 1.03 13.66 -0.39
N MET A 166 1.50 12.41 -0.28
CA MET A 166 1.30 11.38 -1.29
C MET A 166 -0.19 11.05 -1.45
N LEU A 167 -0.92 10.89 -0.34
CA LEU A 167 -2.36 10.64 -0.37
C LEU A 167 -3.10 11.75 -1.14
N ILE A 168 -2.86 13.01 -0.80
CA ILE A 168 -3.49 14.16 -1.47
C ILE A 168 -3.16 14.17 -2.97
N SER A 169 -1.88 13.95 -3.31
CA SER A 169 -1.41 13.98 -4.70
C SER A 169 -2.06 12.90 -5.56
N GLU A 170 -2.15 11.68 -5.03
CA GLU A 170 -2.71 10.54 -5.75
C GLU A 170 -4.22 10.67 -5.92
N LEU A 171 -4.94 11.09 -4.87
CA LEU A 171 -6.39 11.34 -4.95
C LEU A 171 -6.72 12.48 -5.93
N LYS A 172 -5.94 13.57 -5.90
CA LYS A 172 -6.05 14.67 -6.86
C LYS A 172 -5.82 14.22 -8.30
N GLY A 173 -4.81 13.37 -8.52
CA GLY A 173 -4.51 12.81 -9.84
C GLY A 173 -5.64 11.91 -10.35
N ALA A 174 -6.19 11.06 -9.49
CA ALA A 174 -7.29 10.16 -9.83
C ALA A 174 -8.58 10.91 -10.23
N GLN A 175 -8.91 12.02 -9.55
CA GLN A 175 -10.08 12.83 -9.89
C GLN A 175 -10.02 13.41 -11.31
N ARG A 176 -8.82 13.75 -11.79
CA ARG A 176 -8.62 14.29 -13.14
C ARG A 176 -8.84 13.25 -14.24
N ILE A 177 -8.45 12.00 -13.99
CA ILE A 177 -8.57 10.91 -14.96
C ILE A 177 -10.03 10.52 -15.17
N GLY A 178 -10.87 10.58 -14.13
CA GLY A 178 -12.31 10.32 -14.24
C GLY A 178 -13.10 11.38 -15.01
N SER A 179 -12.52 12.57 -15.23
CA SER A 179 -13.18 13.67 -15.95
C SER A 179 -12.84 13.73 -17.45
N ALA A 180 -11.92 12.86 -17.92
CA ALA A 180 -11.48 12.82 -19.31
C ALA A 180 -11.72 11.44 -19.92
N GLY A 181 -12.88 11.19 -20.52
CA GLY A 181 -13.07 10.00 -21.36
C GLY A 181 -14.47 9.39 -21.40
N SER A 182 -15.44 10.11 -21.94
CA SER A 182 -16.60 9.46 -22.58
C SER A 182 -17.05 10.29 -23.80
N HIS A 183 -16.17 10.39 -24.79
CA HIS A 183 -16.60 10.68 -26.15
C HIS A 183 -16.74 9.34 -26.86
N PHE A 184 -17.89 8.68 -26.64
CA PHE A 184 -18.30 7.62 -27.54
C PHE A 184 -18.38 8.21 -28.95
N ARG A 185 -17.50 7.74 -29.83
CA ARG A 185 -17.61 7.96 -31.27
C ARG A 185 -18.93 7.34 -31.71
N ASN A 186 -19.89 8.15 -32.13
CA ASN A 186 -21.02 7.66 -32.91
C ASN A 186 -20.46 7.12 -34.23
N PRO A 187 -20.70 5.85 -34.60
CA PRO A 187 -20.43 5.40 -35.94
C PRO A 187 -21.44 6.08 -36.88
N THR A 188 -20.94 6.94 -37.76
CA THR A 188 -21.67 7.42 -38.94
C THR A 188 -22.24 6.23 -39.70
N GLN A 189 -23.56 6.13 -39.76
CA GLN A 189 -24.26 5.32 -40.74
C GLN A 189 -24.23 6.07 -42.08
N ASN A 190 -23.67 5.44 -43.10
CA ASN A 190 -23.94 5.71 -44.51
C ASN A 190 -24.83 4.58 -45.02
#